data_AF-A0A1J3DBI6-F1
#
_entry.id   AF-A0A1J3DBI6-F1
#
_cell.length_a   1.000
_cell.length_b   1.000
_cell.length_c   1.000
_cell.angle_alpha   90.00
_cell.angle_beta   90.00
_cell.angle_gamma   90.00
#
_symmetry.space_group_name_H-M   'P 1'
#
loop_
_entity.id
_entity.type
_entity.pdbx_description
1 polymer ?
#
loop_
_entity_poly.entity_id
_entity_poly.type
_entity_poly.pdbx_seq_one_letter_code
_entity_poly.pdbx_strand_id
1 'polypeptide(L)' 'NTSNFQLVPPGIEEKKVSSRSEREARVWRYRYKKKNRLFEKKIRYEVRKVNADKRPRMKGRFVRRSLATDS' A
#
# COMPACT_ATOMS: atom_id res chain seq x y z
N ASN A 1 3.76 -18.66 -36.60
CA ASN A 1 2.30 -18.51 -36.64
C ASN A 1 1.87 -17.67 -35.45
N THR A 2 2.01 -16.35 -35.56
CA THR A 2 1.61 -15.35 -34.56
C THR A 2 0.86 -14.24 -35.29
N SER A 3 -0.19 -14.62 -36.01
CA SER A 3 -1.17 -13.68 -36.54
C SER A 3 -2.15 -13.34 -35.42
N ASN A 4 -1.88 -12.25 -34.69
CA ASN A 4 -2.85 -11.35 -34.06
C ASN A 4 -2.14 -10.39 -33.09
N PHE A 5 -1.23 -9.57 -33.62
CA PHE A 5 -0.95 -8.26 -33.03
C PHE A 5 -1.88 -7.26 -33.70
N GLN A 6 -3.13 -7.20 -33.23
CA GLN A 6 -4.03 -6.10 -33.57
C GLN A 6 -3.46 -4.84 -32.92
N LEU A 7 -2.74 -4.05 -33.72
CA LEU A 7 -2.35 -2.67 -33.41
C LEU A 7 -3.62 -1.81 -33.38
N VAL A 8 -4.22 -1.63 -32.21
CA VAL A 8 -5.16 -0.53 -31.95
C VAL A 8 -4.34 0.69 -31.52
N PRO A 9 -4.38 1.81 -32.25
CA PRO A 9 -3.70 3.04 -31.85
C PRO A 9 -4.28 3.63 -30.56
N PRO A 10 -3.43 4.23 -29.71
CA PRO A 10 -3.82 4.86 -28.45
C PRO A 10 -4.49 6.21 -28.75
N GLY A 11 -5.74 6.38 -28.31
CA GLY A 11 -6.43 7.66 -28.49
C GLY A 11 -7.88 7.60 -28.03
N ILE A 12 -8.13 8.17 -26.86
CA ILE A 12 -9.41 8.23 -26.15
C ILE A 12 -9.74 6.89 -25.47
N GLU A 13 -9.14 6.68 -24.28
CA GLU A 13 -9.91 6.01 -23.23
C GLU A 13 -11.19 6.82 -23.09
N GLU A 14 -12.30 6.31 -23.64
CA GLU A 14 -13.60 6.86 -23.30
C GLU A 14 -13.67 6.82 -21.79
N LYS A 15 -13.65 8.00 -21.15
CA LYS A 15 -13.96 8.12 -19.73
C LYS A 15 -15.36 7.58 -19.60
N LYS A 16 -15.49 6.27 -19.29
CA LYS A 16 -16.75 5.60 -19.04
C LYS A 16 -17.44 6.44 -17.96
N VAL A 17 -18.42 7.23 -18.37
CA VAL A 17 -19.18 8.08 -17.46
C VAL A 17 -19.84 7.10 -16.51
N SER A 18 -19.31 7.04 -15.29
CA SER A 18 -19.80 6.10 -14.30
C SER A 18 -21.30 6.28 -14.19
N SER A 19 -22.04 5.21 -14.42
CA SER A 19 -23.48 5.25 -14.30
C SER A 19 -23.85 5.66 -12.87
N ARG A 20 -25.04 6.23 -12.68
CA ARG A 20 -25.52 6.66 -11.36
C ARG A 20 -25.45 5.51 -10.34
N SER A 21 -25.77 4.29 -10.77
CA SER A 21 -25.64 3.06 -9.97
C SER A 21 -24.19 2.76 -9.58
N GLU A 22 -23.24 2.83 -10.52
CA GLU A 22 -21.81 2.65 -10.23
C GLU A 22 -21.28 3.72 -9.24
N ARG A 23 -21.79 4.95 -9.30
CA ARG A 23 -21.46 6.01 -8.34
C ARG A 23 -22.04 5.70 -6.96
N GLU A 24 -23.30 5.29 -6.88
CA GLU A 24 -23.97 4.93 -5.63
C GLU A 24 -23.24 3.77 -4.93
N ALA A 25 -22.83 2.75 -5.67
CA ALA A 25 -22.02 1.64 -5.16
C ALA A 25 -20.66 2.11 -4.60
N ARG A 26 -19.95 3.01 -5.32
CA ARG A 26 -18.68 3.58 -4.85
C ARG A 26 -18.86 4.44 -3.59
N VAL A 27 -19.92 5.24 -3.52
CA VAL A 27 -20.25 6.07 -2.36
C VAL A 27 -20.59 5.20 -1.14
N TRP A 28 -21.36 4.13 -1.34
CA TRP A 28 -21.67 3.18 -0.28
C TRP A 28 -20.40 2.51 0.25
N ARG A 29 -19.53 2.00 -0.62
CA ARG A 29 -18.23 1.43 -0.24
C ARG A 29 -17.37 2.43 0.52
N TYR A 30 -17.34 3.70 0.10
CA TYR A 30 -16.63 4.76 0.80
C TYR A 30 -17.18 4.98 2.22
N ARG A 31 -18.51 5.12 2.37
CA ARG A 31 -19.16 5.31 3.68
C ARG A 31 -18.91 4.13 4.62
N TYR A 32 -19.04 2.90 4.11
CA TYR A 32 -18.74 1.68 4.84
C TYR A 32 -17.27 1.64 5.29
N LYS A 33 -16.32 1.88 4.37
CA LYS A 33 -14.90 1.95 4.70
C LYS A 33 -14.57 3.07 5.69
N LYS A 34 -15.25 4.23 5.62
CA LYS A 34 -15.07 5.36 6.54
C LYS A 34 -15.52 4.98 7.96
N LYS A 35 -16.68 4.31 8.10
CA LYS A 35 -17.19 3.83 9.38
C LYS A 35 -16.25 2.78 10.01
N ASN A 36 -15.66 1.92 9.19
CA ASN A 36 -14.79 0.82 9.63
C ASN A 36 -13.29 1.16 9.59
N ARG A 37 -12.90 2.43 9.70
CA ARG A 37 -11.48 2.80 9.80
C ARG A 37 -10.95 2.37 11.17
N LEU A 38 -9.86 1.61 11.18
CA LEU A 38 -9.12 1.30 12.40
C LEU A 38 -8.07 2.39 12.63
N PHE A 39 -8.26 3.19 13.68
CA PHE A 39 -7.32 4.25 14.08
C PHE A 39 -6.27 3.76 15.07
N GLU A 40 -6.52 2.63 15.72
CA GLU A 40 -5.57 1.99 16.60
C GLU A 40 -4.35 1.49 15.84
N LYS A 41 -3.22 1.44 16.54
CA LYS A 41 -1.96 0.97 15.98
C LYS A 41 -2.02 -0.54 15.73
N LYS A 42 -2.22 -0.93 14.48
CA LYS A 42 -2.16 -2.34 14.06
C LYS A 42 -0.77 -2.72 13.55
N ILE A 43 -0.15 -3.70 14.21
CA ILE A 43 1.07 -4.35 13.72
C ILE A 43 0.64 -5.42 12.70
N ARG A 44 1.13 -5.33 11.46
CA ARG A 44 0.77 -6.27 10.37
C ARG A 44 1.80 -7.36 10.15
N TYR A 45 3.06 -7.08 10.48
CA TYR A 45 4.19 -7.96 10.22
C TYR A 45 4.96 -8.17 11.52
N GLU A 46 4.51 -9.14 12.31
CA GLU A 46 5.07 -9.43 13.64
C GLU A 46 6.57 -9.73 13.59
N VAL A 47 7.00 -10.53 12.62
CA VAL A 47 8.43 -10.87 12.45
C VAL A 47 9.28 -9.60 12.25
N ARG A 48 8.81 -8.62 11.47
CA ARG A 48 9.54 -7.35 11.27
C ARG A 48 9.58 -6.50 12.53
N LYS A 49 8.50 -6.52 13.33
CA LYS A 49 8.43 -5.83 14.62
C LYS A 49 9.45 -6.40 15.61
N VAL A 50 9.44 -7.72 15.80
CA VAL A 50 10.39 -8.42 16.68
C VAL A 50 11.83 -8.15 16.25
N ASN A 51 12.12 -8.21 14.95
CA ASN A 51 13.46 -7.91 14.44
C ASN A 51 13.85 -6.44 14.69
N ALA A 52 12.93 -5.50 14.56
CA ALA A 52 13.18 -4.08 14.83
C ALA A 52 13.38 -3.77 16.32
N ASP A 53 12.77 -4.53 17.21
CA ASP A 53 12.90 -4.39 18.65
C ASP A 53 14.23 -4.96 19.16
N LYS A 54 14.75 -6.02 18.51
CA LYS A 54 16.09 -6.61 18.80
C LYS A 54 17.27 -5.78 18.26
N ARG A 55 17.06 -4.87 17.31
CA ARG A 55 18.16 -4.11 16.67
C ARG A 55 18.71 -3.02 17.59
N PRO A 56 20.05 -2.83 17.65
CA PRO A 56 20.66 -1.81 18.51
C PRO A 56 20.29 -0.39 18.05
N ARG A 57 20.03 0.49 19.03
CA ARG A 57 19.66 1.89 18.80
C ARG A 57 20.50 2.85 19.64
N MET A 58 20.85 3.99 19.05
CA MET A 58 21.43 5.15 19.75
C MET A 58 20.53 6.36 19.46
N LYS A 59 20.02 7.02 20.50
CA LYS A 59 19.07 8.15 20.38
C LYS A 59 17.88 7.87 19.45
N GLY A 60 17.33 6.65 19.51
CA GLY A 60 16.18 6.19 18.71
C GLY A 60 16.51 5.73 17.28
N ARG A 61 17.73 5.95 16.79
CA ARG A 61 18.18 5.56 15.44
C ARG A 61 18.88 4.20 15.47
N PHE A 62 18.72 3.40 14.44
CA PHE A 62 19.49 2.16 14.30
C PHE A 62 20.96 2.46 14.02
N VAL A 63 21.86 1.73 14.67
CA VAL A 63 23.30 1.82 14.41
C VAL A 63 23.77 0.71 13.47
N ARG A 64 24.84 0.99 12.73
CA ARG A 64 25.51 0.00 11.89
C ARG A 64 26.42 -0.85 12.78
N ARG A 65 26.47 -2.16 12.55
CA ARG A 65 27.26 -3.09 13.39
C ARG A 65 28.75 -2.73 13.46
N SER A 66 29.30 -2.09 12.42
CA SER A 66 30.70 -1.65 12.39
C SER A 66 31.06 -0.53 13.37
N LEU A 67 30.07 0.18 13.95
CA LEU A 67 30.29 1.23 14.95
C LEU A 67 30.02 0.75 16.38
N ALA A 68 29.66 -0.53 16.55
CA ALA A 68 29.36 -1.12 17.85
C ALA A 68 30.53 -1.93 18.43
N THR A 69 31.66 -2.01 17.70
CA THR A 69 32.83 -2.85 18.03
C THR A 69 34.15 -2.06 18.08
N ASP A 70 34.10 -0.73 18.21
CA ASP A 70 35.28 0.11 18.50
C ASP A 70 35.04 0.83 19.83
N SER A 71 35.06 0.09 20.94
CA SER A 71 35.14 0.58 22.33
C SER A 71 35.53 -0.56 23.25
#